data_AF-A0A0F6TMQ2-F1
#
_entry.id   AF-A0A0F6TMQ2-F1
#
_cell.length_a   1.000
_cell.length_b   1.000
_cell.length_c   1.000
_cell.angle_alpha   90.00
_cell.angle_beta   90.00
_cell.angle_gamma   90.00
#
_symmetry.space_group_name_H-M   'P 1'
#
loop_
_entity.id
_entity.type
_entity.pdbx_description
1 polymer ?
#
loop_
_entity_poly.entity_id
_entity_poly.type
_entity_poly.pdbx_seq_one_letter_code
_entity_poly.pdbx_strand_id
1 'polypeptide(L)'
;LRLKQAPNISRDVVKQLLPKAPPLQQLLDQYDVLGDDSKDGALEEDDEHATTETIMTMATEPDPIVQVDRKPKCCFFSFSPKIQANRIVRAQLWVHLRPAEEATTVFLQISRLMPVTDGGRHIRIRSLKIDVNAGVTSWQSIDVKQVLTVWLRQPETNWGIEINAYDA
;
A
#
# COMPACT_ATOMS: atom_id res chain seq x y z
N LEU A 1 12.47 18.71 -5.60
CA LEU A 1 12.81 17.33 -6.03
C LEU A 1 14.28 16.92 -5.82
N ARG A 2 15.25 17.83 -5.62
CA ARG A 2 16.68 17.48 -5.44
C ARG A 2 17.24 16.54 -6.53
N LEU A 3 16.76 16.69 -7.76
CA LEU A 3 17.23 15.93 -8.91
C LEU A 3 18.31 16.74 -9.65
N LYS A 4 19.39 16.08 -10.09
CA LYS A 4 20.46 16.73 -10.88
C LYS A 4 20.01 17.10 -12.30
N GLN A 5 19.06 16.35 -12.85
CA GLN A 5 18.46 16.58 -14.16
C GLN A 5 17.00 16.12 -14.12
N ALA A 6 16.17 16.66 -15.02
CA ALA A 6 14.81 16.17 -15.21
C ALA A 6 14.81 14.67 -15.57
N PRO A 7 13.87 13.88 -15.03
CA PRO A 7 13.76 12.47 -15.36
C PRO A 7 13.43 12.32 -16.86
N ASN A 8 14.27 11.58 -17.58
CA ASN A 8 14.12 11.35 -19.01
C ASN A 8 13.18 10.17 -19.26
N ILE A 9 11.88 10.40 -19.06
CA ILE A 9 10.82 9.41 -19.23
C ILE A 9 9.76 9.98 -20.17
N SER A 10 9.44 9.26 -21.26
CA SER A 10 8.38 9.65 -22.18
C SER A 10 7.00 9.31 -21.62
N ARG A 11 5.95 10.00 -22.10
CA ARG A 11 4.56 9.75 -21.68
C ARG A 11 4.12 8.30 -21.89
N ASP A 12 4.60 7.64 -22.94
CA ASP A 12 4.27 6.24 -23.21
C ASP A 12 4.92 5.28 -22.21
N VAL A 13 6.18 5.58 -21.82
CA VAL A 13 6.87 4.83 -20.76
C VAL A 13 6.19 5.05 -19.41
N VAL A 14 5.70 6.26 -19.11
CA VAL A 14 4.89 6.52 -17.91
C VAL A 14 3.65 5.63 -17.87
N LYS A 15 2.91 5.50 -18.97
CA LYS A 15 1.69 4.67 -19.02
C LYS A 15 1.97 3.19 -18.81
N GLN A 16 3.15 2.70 -19.17
CA GLN A 16 3.57 1.32 -18.94
C GLN A 16 4.09 1.09 -17.52
N LEU A 17 4.81 2.07 -16.96
CA LEU A 17 5.45 1.95 -15.65
C LEU A 17 4.53 2.28 -14.48
N LEU A 18 3.55 3.18 -14.65
CA LEU A 18 2.65 3.54 -13.57
C LEU A 18 1.66 2.40 -13.31
N PRO A 19 1.64 1.83 -12.09
CA PRO A 19 0.62 0.87 -11.74
C PRO A 19 -0.75 1.56 -11.78
N LYS A 20 -1.74 0.92 -12.39
CA LYS A 20 -3.15 1.38 -12.37
C LYS A 20 -3.80 1.07 -11.01
N ALA A 21 -3.10 1.43 -9.93
CA ALA A 21 -3.56 1.25 -8.58
C ALA A 21 -4.58 2.37 -8.25
N PRO A 22 -5.75 2.05 -7.67
CA PRO A 22 -6.75 3.04 -7.30
C PRO A 22 -6.21 4.23 -6.48
N PRO A 23 -5.33 4.07 -5.47
CA PRO A 23 -4.83 5.24 -4.72
C PRO A 23 -3.96 6.17 -5.58
N LEU A 24 -3.28 5.64 -6.60
CA LEU A 24 -2.48 6.47 -7.50
C LEU A 24 -3.37 7.22 -8.49
N GLN A 25 -4.42 6.58 -8.99
CA GLN A 25 -5.43 7.24 -9.84
C GLN A 25 -6.11 8.37 -9.09
N GLN A 26 -6.53 8.15 -7.84
CA GLN A 26 -7.12 9.20 -7.00
C GLN A 26 -6.20 10.41 -6.82
N LEU A 27 -4.88 10.21 -6.71
CA LEU A 27 -3.94 11.31 -6.66
C LEU A 27 -3.85 12.05 -7.99
N LEU A 28 -3.80 11.33 -9.12
CA LEU A 28 -3.75 11.95 -10.45
C LEU A 28 -5.03 12.76 -10.72
N ASP A 29 -6.20 12.21 -10.39
CA ASP A 29 -7.49 12.87 -10.57
C ASP A 29 -7.58 14.18 -9.78
N GLN A 30 -7.02 14.25 -8.56
CA GLN A 30 -6.97 15.49 -7.76
C GLN A 30 -6.25 16.64 -8.46
N TYR A 31 -5.22 16.34 -9.26
CA TYR A 31 -4.45 17.36 -9.97
C TYR A 31 -4.95 17.63 -11.39
N ASP A 32 -5.77 16.76 -11.97
CA ASP A 32 -6.37 16.95 -13.31
C ASP A 32 -7.46 18.04 -13.29
N VAL A 33 -8.17 18.20 -12.16
CA VAL A 33 -9.21 19.22 -11.97
C VAL A 33 -8.64 20.65 -11.91
N LEU A 34 -7.36 20.82 -11.60
CA LEU A 34 -6.70 22.14 -11.55
C LEU A 34 -6.29 22.67 -12.94
N GLY A 35 -6.50 21.89 -14.00
CA GLY A 35 -6.10 22.22 -15.37
C GLY A 35 -7.12 23.02 -16.18
N ASP A 36 -8.38 23.09 -15.75
CA ASP A 36 -9.45 23.79 -16.48
C ASP A 36 -10.00 24.95 -15.64
N ASP A 37 -9.49 26.14 -15.95
CA ASP A 37 -10.07 27.46 -15.68
C ASP A 37 -10.55 27.80 -14.24
N SER A 38 -9.61 28.30 -13.42
CA SER A 38 -9.83 29.55 -12.67
C SER A 38 -8.54 30.05 -12.03
N LYS A 39 -7.89 31.02 -12.70
CA LYS A 39 -7.13 32.06 -12.00
C LYS A 39 -8.14 32.92 -11.25
N ASP A 40 -8.53 32.55 -10.05
CA ASP A 40 -8.97 33.55 -9.07
C ASP A 40 -8.80 33.03 -7.64
N GLY A 41 -8.16 33.85 -6.81
CA GLY A 41 -7.91 33.57 -5.40
C GLY A 41 -6.71 32.68 -5.15
N ALA A 42 -5.52 33.29 -4.97
CA ALA A 42 -4.51 32.70 -4.10
C ALA A 42 -5.19 32.44 -2.75
N LEU A 43 -5.54 31.18 -2.46
CA LEU A 43 -5.92 30.76 -1.12
C LEU A 43 -4.68 31.04 -0.26
N GLU A 44 -4.76 32.09 0.55
CA GLU A 44 -3.82 32.30 1.65
C GLU A 44 -3.74 30.98 2.41
N GLU A 45 -2.54 30.40 2.49
CA GLU A 45 -2.31 29.16 3.22
C GLU A 45 -2.77 29.40 4.66
N ASP A 46 -3.91 28.82 5.01
CA ASP A 46 -4.48 28.84 6.35
C ASP A 46 -3.54 28.04 7.27
N ASP A 47 -2.51 28.72 7.77
CA ASP A 47 -1.50 28.23 8.71
C ASP A 47 -2.09 27.80 10.07
N GLU A 48 -3.40 27.98 10.29
CA GLU A 48 -4.07 27.69 11.56
C GLU A 48 -4.67 26.26 11.62
N HIS A 49 -4.85 25.58 10.48
CA HIS A 49 -5.40 24.22 10.44
C HIS A 49 -4.39 23.18 9.92
N ALA A 50 -4.39 21.99 10.54
CA ALA A 50 -3.50 20.91 10.14
C ALA A 50 -3.88 20.36 8.75
N THR A 51 -2.98 20.51 7.78
CA THR A 51 -3.13 19.92 6.44
C THR A 51 -3.18 18.39 6.52
N THR A 52 -4.21 17.79 5.95
CA THR A 52 -4.33 16.32 5.86
C THR A 52 -3.46 15.81 4.73
N GLU A 53 -2.36 15.14 5.07
CA GLU A 53 -1.48 14.51 4.07
C GLU A 53 -1.88 13.05 3.81
N THR A 54 -1.94 12.66 2.54
CA THR A 54 -2.07 11.25 2.14
C THR A 54 -0.69 10.66 1.85
N ILE A 55 -0.32 9.63 2.60
CA ILE A 55 0.98 8.95 2.46
C ILE A 55 0.77 7.63 1.73
N MET A 56 1.49 7.43 0.63
CA MET A 56 1.57 6.15 -0.07
C MET A 56 2.92 5.50 0.21
N THR A 57 2.90 4.27 0.73
CA THR A 57 4.10 3.50 1.02
C THR A 57 4.03 2.19 0.26
N MET A 58 5.06 1.92 -0.55
CA MET A 58 5.21 0.65 -1.24
C MET A 58 5.95 -0.33 -0.33
N ALA A 59 5.66 -1.61 -0.48
CA ALA A 59 6.43 -2.65 0.19
C ALA A 59 7.88 -2.59 -0.28
N THR A 60 8.82 -2.58 0.65
CA THR A 60 10.26 -2.72 0.36
C THR A 60 10.62 -4.19 0.19
N GLU A 61 11.59 -4.47 -0.67
CA GLU A 61 12.17 -5.80 -0.79
C GLU A 61 12.70 -6.26 0.58
N PRO A 62 12.45 -7.52 0.97
CA PRO A 62 12.93 -8.04 2.24
C PRO A 62 14.46 -8.08 2.25
N ASP A 63 15.07 -7.76 3.40
CA ASP A 63 16.48 -8.02 3.64
C ASP A 63 16.77 -9.51 3.38
N PRO A 64 17.82 -9.87 2.61
CA PRO A 64 18.19 -11.27 2.33
C PRO A 64 18.37 -12.14 3.59
N ILE A 65 18.60 -11.52 4.76
CA ILE A 65 18.72 -12.21 6.06
C ILE A 65 17.36 -12.75 6.54
N VAL A 66 16.24 -12.15 6.10
CA VAL A 66 14.88 -12.57 6.48
C VAL A 66 14.29 -13.51 5.42
N GLN A 67 14.95 -14.65 5.26
CA GLN A 67 14.44 -15.78 4.49
C GLN A 67 13.79 -16.78 5.44
N VAL A 68 12.47 -16.97 5.30
CA VAL A 68 11.84 -18.20 5.77
C VAL A 68 11.86 -19.17 4.59
N ASP A 69 12.51 -20.32 4.76
CA ASP A 69 12.63 -21.37 3.74
C ASP A 69 13.20 -20.91 2.38
N ARG A 70 14.15 -19.97 2.40
CA ARG A 70 14.80 -19.39 1.19
C ARG A 70 13.84 -18.68 0.22
N LYS A 71 12.63 -18.32 0.68
CA LYS A 71 11.69 -17.50 -0.09
C LYS A 71 11.61 -16.11 0.53
N PRO A 72 11.79 -15.02 -0.25
CA PRO A 72 11.56 -13.67 0.25
C PRO A 72 10.10 -13.55 0.70
N LYS A 73 9.86 -13.34 2.00
CA LYS A 73 8.53 -13.07 2.51
C LYS A 73 8.24 -11.58 2.37
N CYS A 74 7.50 -11.21 1.33
CA CYS A 74 6.82 -9.92 1.31
C CYS A 74 5.79 -9.88 2.45
N CYS A 75 5.47 -8.73 3.04
CA CYS A 75 5.80 -7.38 2.62
C CYS A 75 6.27 -6.52 3.80
N PHE A 76 7.45 -5.91 3.68
CA PHE A 76 7.98 -5.00 4.68
C PHE A 76 7.53 -3.58 4.38
N PHE A 77 7.13 -2.85 5.41
CA PHE A 77 6.79 -1.44 5.31
C PHE A 77 7.61 -0.67 6.32
N SER A 78 8.27 0.39 5.85
CA SER A 78 8.97 1.34 6.70
C SER A 78 8.17 2.65 6.73
N PHE A 79 7.80 3.08 7.92
CA PHE A 79 7.02 4.29 8.13
C PHE A 79 7.91 5.39 8.71
N SER A 80 7.69 6.62 8.25
CA SER A 80 8.37 7.78 8.84
C SER A 80 7.98 7.92 10.32
N PRO A 81 8.94 8.18 11.23
CA PRO A 81 8.63 8.39 12.65
C PRO A 81 7.80 9.65 12.90
N LYS A 82 7.61 10.51 11.89
CA LYS A 82 6.75 11.69 11.96
C LYS A 82 5.26 11.34 11.97
N ILE A 83 4.88 10.13 11.54
CA ILE A 83 3.48 9.71 11.50
C ILE A 83 3.00 9.45 12.94
N GLN A 84 2.09 10.29 13.43
CA GLN A 84 1.51 10.12 14.76
C GLN A 84 0.31 9.16 14.71
N ALA A 85 0.37 8.08 15.49
CA ALA A 85 -0.63 7.01 15.47
C ALA A 85 -2.07 7.49 15.77
N ASN A 86 -2.22 8.53 16.60
CA ASN A 86 -3.51 9.14 16.97
C ASN A 86 -4.10 10.06 15.88
N ARG A 87 -3.29 10.48 14.90
CA ARG A 87 -3.74 11.34 13.79
C ARG A 87 -4.16 10.56 12.54
N ILE A 88 -4.10 9.23 12.58
CA ILE A 88 -4.50 8.40 11.44
C ILE A 88 -6.03 8.41 11.31
N VAL A 89 -6.53 9.01 10.23
CA VAL A 89 -7.96 9.03 9.89
C VAL A 89 -8.36 7.73 9.19
N ARG A 90 -7.59 7.29 8.19
CA ARG A 90 -7.84 6.09 7.37
C ARG A 90 -6.51 5.42 7.00
N ALA A 91 -6.51 4.09 6.92
CA ALA A 91 -5.36 3.34 6.40
C ALA A 91 -5.83 2.11 5.63
N GLN A 92 -5.43 1.99 4.37
CA GLN A 92 -5.85 0.90 3.48
C GLN A 92 -4.63 0.23 2.86
N LEU A 93 -4.61 -1.10 2.94
CA LEU A 93 -3.69 -1.94 2.19
C LEU A 93 -4.37 -2.31 0.86
N TRP A 94 -3.69 -2.03 -0.25
CA TRP A 94 -4.16 -2.38 -1.59
C TRP A 94 -3.41 -3.58 -2.11
N VAL A 95 -4.14 -4.60 -2.56
CA VAL A 95 -3.58 -5.84 -3.13
C VAL A 95 -4.09 -6.00 -4.55
N HIS A 96 -3.16 -6.22 -5.48
CA HIS A 96 -3.49 -6.54 -6.87
C HIS A 96 -3.60 -8.04 -7.05
N LEU A 97 -4.77 -8.51 -7.47
CA LEU A 97 -4.99 -9.89 -7.88
C LEU A 97 -4.75 -10.00 -9.39
N ARG A 98 -3.83 -10.89 -9.75
CA ARG A 98 -3.54 -11.24 -11.14
C ARG A 98 -4.73 -11.99 -11.76
N PRO A 99 -4.88 -11.94 -13.09
CA PRO A 99 -5.99 -12.62 -13.74
C PRO A 99 -5.79 -14.14 -13.60
N ALA A 100 -6.87 -14.85 -13.30
CA ALA A 100 -6.91 -16.31 -13.32
C ALA A 100 -7.24 -16.80 -14.73
N GLU A 101 -6.73 -17.98 -15.11
CA GLU A 101 -7.05 -18.60 -16.40
C GLU A 101 -8.52 -19.02 -16.45
N GLU A 102 -9.02 -19.57 -15.33
CA GLU A 102 -10.41 -19.98 -15.14
C GLU A 102 -11.05 -19.21 -13.98
N ALA A 103 -12.38 -19.20 -13.94
CA ALA A 103 -13.10 -18.60 -12.83
C ALA A 103 -12.84 -19.42 -11.56
N THR A 104 -12.31 -18.77 -10.51
CA THR A 104 -11.94 -19.44 -9.26
C THR A 104 -12.23 -18.55 -8.06
N THR A 105 -12.32 -19.16 -6.88
CA THR A 105 -12.36 -18.45 -5.62
C THR A 105 -10.93 -18.35 -5.06
N VAL A 106 -10.50 -17.12 -4.80
CA VAL A 106 -9.24 -16.84 -4.09
C VAL A 106 -9.52 -16.54 -2.62
N PHE A 107 -8.83 -17.26 -1.74
CA PHE A 107 -8.75 -16.99 -0.31
C PHE A 107 -7.52 -16.12 -0.03
N LEU A 108 -7.75 -14.83 0.19
CA LEU A 108 -6.71 -13.90 0.58
C LEU A 108 -6.56 -13.91 2.10
N GLN A 109 -5.39 -14.27 2.59
CA GLN A 109 -5.02 -14.26 4.00
C GLN A 109 -3.94 -13.21 4.25
N ILE A 110 -4.20 -12.35 5.22
CA ILE A 110 -3.31 -11.27 5.63
C ILE A 110 -2.89 -11.53 7.08
N SER A 111 -1.60 -11.60 7.34
CA SER A 111 -0.99 -11.87 8.65
C SER A 111 0.06 -10.81 9.01
N ARG A 112 0.34 -10.66 10.31
CA ARG A 112 1.53 -9.94 10.78
C ARG A 112 2.78 -10.76 10.47
N LEU A 113 3.85 -10.07 10.08
CA LEU A 113 5.18 -10.65 9.96
C LEU A 113 5.95 -10.38 11.26
N MET A 114 6.31 -11.43 12.01
CA MET A 114 7.01 -11.34 13.30
C MET A 114 8.37 -12.08 13.24
N PRO A 115 9.35 -11.70 14.07
CA PRO A 115 10.61 -12.44 14.21
C PRO A 115 10.40 -13.91 14.61
N VAL A 116 11.23 -14.80 14.07
CA VAL A 116 11.14 -16.27 14.20
C VAL A 116 11.54 -16.77 15.61
N THR A 117 11.85 -15.87 16.54
CA THR A 117 12.43 -16.21 17.84
C THR A 117 11.50 -16.99 18.78
N ASP A 118 10.21 -17.14 18.47
CA ASP A 118 9.27 -17.79 19.37
C ASP A 118 8.17 -18.57 18.62
N GLY A 119 8.42 -19.84 18.27
CA GLY A 119 7.37 -20.82 17.96
C GLY A 119 6.38 -20.50 16.82
N GLY A 120 6.63 -19.45 16.04
CA GLY A 120 6.04 -19.17 14.73
C GLY A 120 4.52 -19.03 14.65
N ARG A 121 3.84 -18.38 15.61
CA ARG A 121 2.39 -18.16 15.46
C ARG A 121 2.10 -16.96 14.56
N HIS A 122 1.71 -17.22 13.31
CA HIS A 122 1.19 -16.18 12.41
C HIS A 122 -0.05 -15.53 13.03
N ILE A 123 0.03 -14.24 13.35
CA ILE A 123 -1.14 -13.47 13.83
C ILE A 123 -1.94 -13.03 12.62
N ARG A 124 -3.09 -13.68 12.40
CA ARG A 124 -4.00 -13.34 11.31
C ARG A 124 -4.64 -11.98 11.55
N ILE A 125 -4.51 -11.08 10.58
CA ILE A 125 -5.18 -9.78 10.53
C ILE A 125 -6.57 -9.96 9.91
N ARG A 126 -6.64 -10.56 8.72
CA ARG A 126 -7.89 -10.74 7.98
C ARG A 126 -7.82 -11.92 7.02
N SER A 127 -8.98 -12.50 6.73
CA SER A 127 -9.17 -13.41 5.60
C SER A 127 -10.34 -12.91 4.76
N LEU A 128 -10.21 -12.98 3.44
CA LEU A 128 -11.22 -12.57 2.48
C LEU A 128 -11.41 -13.69 1.46
N LYS A 129 -12.67 -14.02 1.16
CA LYS A 129 -13.04 -14.89 0.06
C LYS A 129 -13.42 -13.99 -1.12
N ILE A 130 -12.78 -14.19 -2.27
CA ILE A 130 -12.91 -13.32 -3.44
C ILE A 130 -13.13 -14.21 -4.66
N ASP A 131 -14.26 -14.02 -5.34
CA ASP A 131 -14.52 -14.72 -6.60
C ASP A 131 -13.87 -13.94 -7.75
N VAL A 132 -13.01 -14.62 -8.49
CA VAL A 132 -12.21 -14.07 -9.59
C VAL A 132 -12.72 -14.64 -10.89
N ASN A 133 -13.07 -13.77 -11.83
CA ASN A 133 -13.46 -14.16 -13.17
C ASN A 133 -12.22 -14.42 -14.05
N ALA A 134 -12.35 -15.35 -14.99
CA ALA A 134 -11.30 -15.65 -15.96
C ALA A 134 -10.85 -14.39 -16.72
N GLY A 135 -9.54 -14.19 -16.82
CA GLY A 135 -8.92 -13.09 -17.57
C GLY A 135 -9.04 -11.69 -16.96
N VAL A 136 -9.66 -11.53 -15.79
CA VAL A 136 -9.90 -10.22 -15.17
C VAL A 136 -8.97 -9.97 -13.99
N THR A 137 -8.29 -8.82 -13.99
CA THR A 137 -7.52 -8.35 -12.82
C THR A 137 -8.41 -7.56 -11.87
N SER A 138 -8.07 -7.55 -10.58
CA SER A 138 -8.81 -6.76 -9.60
C SER A 138 -7.90 -6.18 -8.52
N TRP A 139 -8.35 -5.07 -7.95
CA TRP A 139 -7.70 -4.42 -6.82
C TRP A 139 -8.58 -4.52 -5.59
N GLN A 140 -8.01 -5.05 -4.51
CA GLN A 140 -8.70 -5.24 -3.25
C GLN A 140 -8.16 -4.27 -2.22
N SER A 141 -9.05 -3.50 -1.59
CA SER A 141 -8.71 -2.62 -0.47
C SER A 141 -9.05 -3.29 0.85
N ILE A 142 -8.08 -3.32 1.77
CA ILE A 142 -8.24 -3.86 3.11
C ILE A 142 -7.99 -2.76 4.13
N ASP A 143 -8.96 -2.49 5.00
CA ASP A 143 -8.76 -1.60 6.13
C ASP A 143 -7.75 -2.20 7.10
N VAL A 144 -6.65 -1.48 7.32
CA VAL A 144 -5.54 -1.84 8.21
C VAL A 144 -5.27 -0.73 9.24
N LYS A 145 -6.20 0.20 9.44
CA LYS A 145 -6.05 1.34 10.37
C LYS A 145 -5.62 0.88 11.76
N GLN A 146 -6.34 -0.06 12.36
CA GLN A 146 -6.02 -0.54 13.70
C GLN A 146 -4.65 -1.23 13.75
N VAL A 147 -4.31 -2.01 12.73
CA VAL A 147 -2.98 -2.66 12.63
C VAL A 147 -1.89 -1.61 12.58
N LEU A 148 -2.02 -0.60 11.73
CA LEU A 148 -1.04 0.48 11.59
C LEU A 148 -0.93 1.32 12.87
N THR A 149 -2.04 1.64 13.53
CA THR A 149 -2.03 2.38 14.80
C THR A 149 -1.27 1.62 15.90
N VAL A 150 -1.47 0.31 16.02
CA VAL A 150 -0.71 -0.52 16.98
C VAL A 150 0.75 -0.61 16.56
N TRP A 151 1.00 -0.83 15.27
CA TRP A 151 2.34 -0.94 14.71
C TRP A 151 3.19 0.31 14.97
N LEU A 152 2.65 1.51 14.75
CA LEU A 152 3.39 2.76 15.02
C LEU A 152 3.67 3.00 16.51
N ARG A 153 2.88 2.40 17.41
CA ARG A 153 3.11 2.49 18.87
C ARG A 153 4.15 1.47 19.35
N GLN A 154 4.25 0.33 18.67
CA GLN A 154 5.09 -0.82 19.03
C GLN A 154 5.76 -1.40 17.77
N PRO A 155 6.68 -0.66 17.12
CA PRO A 155 7.30 -1.04 15.85
C PRO A 155 8.06 -2.37 15.91
N GLU A 156 8.54 -2.76 17.09
CA GLU A 156 9.24 -4.02 17.35
C GLU A 156 8.35 -5.26 17.22
N THR A 157 7.03 -5.10 17.37
CA THR A 157 6.07 -6.22 17.40
C THR A 157 5.56 -6.63 16.01
N ASN A 158 5.88 -5.86 14.98
CA ASN A 158 5.44 -6.14 13.63
C ASN A 158 6.50 -5.63 12.63
N TRP A 159 7.03 -6.50 11.80
CA TRP A 159 8.04 -6.11 10.81
C TRP A 159 7.42 -5.88 9.43
N GLY A 160 6.19 -6.36 9.23
CA GLY A 160 5.58 -6.39 7.91
C GLY A 160 4.17 -6.93 7.91
N ILE A 161 3.61 -7.02 6.72
CA ILE A 161 2.35 -7.70 6.47
C ILE A 161 2.63 -8.83 5.50
N GLU A 162 2.37 -10.05 5.93
CA GLU A 162 2.41 -11.23 5.05
C GLU A 162 1.06 -11.32 4.32
N ILE A 163 1.13 -11.52 3.01
CA ILE A 163 -0.05 -11.58 2.13
C ILE A 163 0.02 -12.89 1.37
N ASN A 164 -0.92 -13.79 1.63
CA ASN A 164 -1.04 -15.06 0.94
C ASN A 164 -2.37 -15.10 0.19
N ALA A 165 -2.34 -15.57 -1.05
CA ALA A 165 -3.53 -15.78 -1.86
C ALA A 165 -3.53 -17.23 -2.33
N TYR A 166 -4.57 -17.98 -1.96
CA TYR A 166 -4.73 -19.39 -2.34
C TYR A 166 -5.95 -19.51 -3.24
N ASP A 167 -5.79 -20.11 -4.41
CA ASP A 167 -6.90 -20.59 -5.23
C ASP A 167 -7.47 -21.89 -4.63
N ALA A 168 -8.72 -22.20 -5.02
CA ALA A 168 -9.43 -23.40 -4.59
C ALA A 168 -9.04 -24.63 -5.43
#